data_AF-A0A061I6N2-F1
#
_entry.id   AF-A0A061I6N2-F1
#
_cell.length_a   1.000
_cell.length_b   1.000
_cell.length_c   1.000
_cell.angle_alpha   90.00
_cell.angle_beta   90.00
_cell.angle_gamma   90.00
#
_symmetry.space_group_name_H-M   'P 1'
#
loop_
_entity.id
_entity.type
_entity.pdbx_description
1 polymer ?
#
loop_
_entity_poly.entity_id
_entity_poly.type
_entity_poly.pdbx_seq_one_letter_code
_entity_poly.pdbx_strand_id
1 'polypeptide(L)'
;MTDSKDMGKKQLGPLDEEQLISSHARYSTKDFSFQPNSGFSSFAGHLGLSHIPLALQVFFLIVFSVLLVVVLAKVFSIPSSQGQEQSSQEKVYQELTQLKAGVDRLCRPCPWDWTPFQGSCYFFSVVQKAWNDSATACQKVGAQLVVIKSDEEQNFLQQSSKKRGNTWMGLIDMNKESTWHWVDGSPLTLSFMKYWNKGEPNNLGEEDCAEFKGDGWNDSKCDNKNFWICKKTKTSCPSKAGWMPLTNMDTGGYSKLGSAIEEVPQASNERRALLSHQDLLKTNASEQNMMLSALKEDVRGCRNCCSGIKAQLQTTLAEFKDTRAKLMEQESALKELQDRVTQGLAKAGRDREDIRNELLRALEAVKQQNRSCEQCPTSWLNWNSGEPNDSRGQEDCVMMLHSGLWNDAPCTNERDGWICEKRSIC
;
A
#
# COMPACT_ATOMS: atom_id res chain seq x y z
N MET A 1 12.16 0.83 -53.54
CA MET A 1 13.26 1.24 -52.66
C MET A 1 13.17 0.34 -51.43
N THR A 2 13.91 -0.76 -51.31
CA THR A 2 15.39 -0.90 -51.14
C THR A 2 15.90 -0.07 -49.95
N ASP A 3 16.67 -0.61 -49.00
CA ASP A 3 17.38 -1.90 -49.01
C ASP A 3 17.58 -2.54 -47.61
N SER A 4 18.09 -3.78 -47.63
CA SER A 4 18.31 -4.68 -46.50
C SER A 4 19.66 -4.47 -45.79
N LYS A 5 19.77 -4.90 -44.52
CA LYS A 5 20.85 -5.84 -44.15
C LYS A 5 20.62 -6.62 -42.83
N ASP A 6 21.02 -7.89 -42.91
CA ASP A 6 20.95 -8.95 -41.91
C ASP A 6 22.37 -9.41 -41.52
N MET A 7 22.45 -10.35 -40.57
CA MET A 7 23.48 -11.38 -40.30
C MET A 7 24.35 -11.19 -39.04
N GLY A 8 24.37 -12.23 -38.18
CA GLY A 8 25.31 -12.29 -37.06
C GLY A 8 25.23 -13.45 -36.06
N LYS A 9 24.75 -14.67 -36.40
CA LYS A 9 24.89 -15.85 -35.51
C LYS A 9 26.32 -16.40 -35.52
N LYS A 10 26.89 -16.76 -34.36
CA LYS A 10 27.61 -18.04 -34.20
C LYS A 10 27.83 -18.46 -32.73
N GLN A 11 28.07 -19.76 -32.57
CA GLN A 11 28.24 -20.51 -31.33
C GLN A 11 29.47 -21.42 -31.49
N LEU A 12 30.15 -21.75 -30.38
CA LEU A 12 31.15 -22.82 -30.10
C LEU A 12 32.41 -22.28 -29.38
N GLY A 13 32.89 -23.01 -28.36
CA GLY A 13 34.30 -23.04 -27.91
C GLY A 13 35.00 -24.29 -28.46
N PRO A 14 36.02 -24.89 -27.79
CA PRO A 14 36.73 -24.49 -26.56
C PRO A 14 38.28 -24.58 -26.71
N LEU A 15 39.00 -24.69 -25.57
CA LEU A 15 40.38 -25.20 -25.34
C LEU A 15 41.59 -24.22 -25.28
N ASP A 16 42.27 -24.35 -24.14
CA ASP A 16 43.69 -24.54 -23.86
C ASP A 16 44.77 -23.42 -23.88
N GLU A 17 45.34 -23.30 -22.67
CA GLU A 17 46.76 -23.31 -22.27
C GLU A 17 47.79 -22.21 -22.62
N GLU A 18 48.42 -21.79 -21.51
CA GLU A 18 49.86 -21.58 -21.29
C GLU A 18 50.67 -20.48 -22.02
N GLN A 19 51.18 -19.60 -21.14
CA GLN A 19 52.61 -19.33 -20.94
C GLN A 19 53.30 -18.09 -21.53
N LEU A 20 54.33 -17.75 -20.74
CA LEU A 20 55.49 -16.89 -20.93
C LEU A 20 55.22 -15.36 -20.95
N ILE A 21 55.75 -14.49 -20.08
CA ILE A 21 56.94 -14.41 -19.18
C ILE A 21 57.86 -13.25 -19.62
N SER A 22 58.47 -12.60 -18.62
CA SER A 22 59.78 -11.93 -18.69
C SER A 22 59.87 -10.44 -19.12
N SER A 23 60.03 -9.59 -18.08
CA SER A 23 61.26 -8.79 -17.84
C SER A 23 61.40 -7.39 -18.47
N HIS A 24 62.36 -6.53 -18.10
CA HIS A 24 63.60 -6.64 -17.28
C HIS A 24 63.65 -5.46 -16.27
N ALA A 25 64.00 -5.65 -14.98
CA ALA A 25 65.36 -5.55 -14.38
C ALA A 25 65.93 -4.11 -14.30
N ARG A 26 66.91 -3.71 -13.46
CA ARG A 26 68.03 -4.40 -12.77
C ARG A 26 68.62 -3.40 -11.73
N TYR A 27 68.94 -3.75 -10.48
CA TYR A 27 70.27 -4.06 -9.87
C TYR A 27 70.08 -3.95 -8.33
N SER A 28 70.61 -4.74 -7.38
CA SER A 28 71.72 -5.70 -7.26
C SER A 28 73.08 -5.17 -6.75
N THR A 29 73.34 -5.43 -5.46
CA THR A 29 74.62 -5.86 -4.84
C THR A 29 74.23 -6.71 -3.60
N LYS A 30 74.59 -7.99 -3.41
CA LYS A 30 75.91 -8.68 -3.41
C LYS A 30 76.88 -8.15 -2.36
N ASP A 31 77.67 -8.94 -1.65
CA ASP A 31 77.69 -10.40 -1.37
C ASP A 31 78.00 -10.52 0.16
N PHE A 32 78.16 -11.63 0.89
CA PHE A 32 78.61 -13.00 0.60
C PHE A 32 78.04 -14.00 1.64
N SER A 33 78.27 -15.29 1.39
CA SER A 33 78.08 -16.44 2.31
C SER A 33 79.45 -17.06 2.70
N PHE A 34 79.51 -18.04 3.61
CA PHE A 34 80.03 -19.38 3.25
C PHE A 34 79.67 -20.48 4.28
N GLN A 35 79.82 -21.73 3.82
CA GLN A 35 79.25 -22.99 4.30
C GLN A 35 79.95 -23.68 5.50
N PRO A 36 79.33 -24.73 6.09
CA PRO A 36 79.86 -25.48 7.24
C PRO A 36 80.80 -26.62 6.82
N ASN A 37 81.44 -27.27 7.80
CA ASN A 37 81.78 -28.69 7.66
C ASN A 37 81.75 -29.46 8.99
N SER A 38 81.63 -30.79 8.88
CA SER A 38 81.35 -31.77 9.95
C SER A 38 82.55 -32.20 10.81
N GLY A 39 82.31 -32.76 12.01
CA GLY A 39 83.26 -33.72 12.62
C GLY A 39 83.14 -33.98 14.12
N PHE A 40 82.53 -35.12 14.48
CA PHE A 40 82.62 -35.88 15.75
C PHE A 40 83.69 -35.52 16.80
N SER A 41 83.29 -35.47 18.09
CA SER A 41 83.66 -36.53 19.04
C SER A 41 82.91 -36.41 20.38
N SER A 42 82.60 -37.57 20.99
CA SER A 42 82.15 -37.68 22.39
C SER A 42 83.33 -37.58 23.34
N PHE A 43 83.19 -36.88 24.46
CA PHE A 43 83.95 -37.20 25.67
C PHE A 43 83.13 -36.84 26.93
N ALA A 44 82.91 -37.84 27.78
CA ALA A 44 82.51 -37.59 29.17
C ALA A 44 83.74 -37.11 29.95
N GLY A 45 83.62 -35.97 30.63
CA GLY A 45 84.68 -35.38 31.47
C GLY A 45 84.08 -34.88 32.77
N HIS A 46 84.43 -35.54 33.88
CA HIS A 46 83.87 -35.28 35.20
C HIS A 46 84.73 -34.27 35.98
N LEU A 47 84.12 -33.63 36.99
CA LEU A 47 84.73 -32.81 38.06
C LEU A 47 85.21 -31.39 37.70
N GLY A 48 84.76 -30.42 38.50
CA GLY A 48 85.16 -29.01 38.40
C GLY A 48 84.24 -28.02 39.13
N LEU A 49 83.61 -28.42 40.25
CA LEU A 49 82.72 -27.54 41.02
C LEU A 49 83.55 -26.51 41.81
N SER A 50 83.97 -25.44 41.13
CA SER A 50 84.51 -24.26 41.80
C SER A 50 83.38 -23.58 42.57
N HIS A 51 83.55 -23.48 43.89
CA HIS A 51 82.62 -22.73 44.74
C HIS A 51 82.57 -21.28 44.26
N ILE A 52 81.50 -20.91 43.55
CA ILE A 52 81.06 -19.52 43.50
C ILE A 52 80.82 -19.12 44.97
N PRO A 53 81.47 -18.07 45.50
CA PRO A 53 81.29 -17.68 46.88
C PRO A 53 79.80 -17.51 47.16
N LEU A 54 79.30 -18.04 48.27
CA LEU A 54 77.87 -18.06 48.59
C LEU A 54 77.28 -16.62 48.60
N ALA A 55 78.11 -15.64 48.96
CA ALA A 55 77.85 -14.21 48.82
C ALA A 55 77.53 -13.74 47.38
N LEU A 56 78.20 -14.27 46.36
CA LEU A 56 77.95 -13.92 44.95
C LEU A 56 76.61 -14.49 44.47
N GLN A 57 76.27 -15.73 44.86
CA GLN A 57 74.96 -16.33 44.55
C GLN A 57 73.83 -15.57 45.23
N VAL A 58 73.99 -15.22 46.51
CA VAL A 58 73.04 -14.37 47.25
C VAL A 58 72.94 -12.98 46.61
N PHE A 59 74.05 -12.38 46.17
CA PHE A 59 74.04 -11.10 45.46
C PHE A 59 73.24 -11.17 44.15
N PHE A 60 73.45 -12.20 43.32
CA PHE A 60 72.66 -12.39 42.11
C PHE A 60 71.16 -12.59 42.40
N LEU A 61 70.80 -13.35 43.45
CA LEU A 61 69.40 -13.52 43.85
C LEU A 61 68.75 -12.23 44.38
N ILE A 62 69.51 -11.40 45.12
CA ILE A 62 69.04 -10.07 45.56
C ILE A 62 68.87 -9.14 44.34
N VAL A 63 69.85 -9.08 43.44
CA VAL A 63 69.76 -8.27 42.22
C VAL A 63 68.58 -8.72 41.34
N PHE A 64 68.38 -10.02 41.16
CA PHE A 64 67.30 -10.57 40.35
C PHE A 64 65.92 -10.35 41.01
N SER A 65 65.81 -10.47 42.34
CA SER A 65 64.55 -10.19 43.04
C SER A 65 64.21 -8.69 43.07
N VAL A 66 65.19 -7.80 43.21
CA VAL A 66 64.99 -6.35 43.07
C VAL A 66 64.58 -5.99 41.63
N LEU A 67 65.23 -6.55 40.61
CA LEU A 67 64.82 -6.40 39.21
C LEU A 67 63.40 -6.91 38.97
N LEU A 68 63.04 -8.08 39.50
CA LEU A 68 61.70 -8.64 39.40
C LEU A 68 60.66 -7.71 40.04
N VAL A 69 60.93 -7.19 41.24
CA VAL A 69 60.05 -6.22 41.92
C VAL A 69 59.91 -4.92 41.13
N VAL A 70 60.99 -4.40 40.54
CA VAL A 70 60.96 -3.20 39.68
C VAL A 70 60.17 -3.46 38.39
N VAL A 71 60.32 -4.62 37.75
CA VAL A 71 59.56 -5.01 36.55
C VAL A 71 58.08 -5.19 36.88
N LEU A 72 57.75 -5.90 37.96
CA LEU A 72 56.37 -6.07 38.44
C LEU A 72 55.74 -4.72 38.78
N ALA A 73 56.44 -3.85 39.51
CA ALA A 73 55.97 -2.49 39.81
C ALA A 73 55.73 -1.68 38.53
N LYS A 74 56.61 -1.79 37.51
CA LYS A 74 56.42 -1.14 36.21
C LYS A 74 55.22 -1.68 35.44
N VAL A 75 54.98 -2.98 35.45
CA VAL A 75 53.79 -3.61 34.83
C VAL A 75 52.51 -3.18 35.52
N PHE A 76 52.48 -3.13 36.86
CA PHE A 76 51.35 -2.60 37.64
C PHE A 76 51.19 -1.07 37.55
N SER A 77 52.20 -0.34 37.08
CA SER A 77 52.17 1.12 36.90
C SER A 77 51.72 1.57 35.50
N ILE A 78 51.40 0.64 34.59
CA ILE A 78 50.79 0.99 33.30
C ILE A 78 49.32 1.32 33.57
N PRO A 79 48.85 2.56 33.33
CA PRO A 79 47.43 2.87 33.44
C PRO A 79 46.69 2.05 32.39
N SER A 80 45.75 1.19 32.81
CA SER A 80 45.00 0.36 31.88
C SER A 80 44.19 1.24 30.91
N SER A 81 44.54 1.18 29.61
CA SER A 81 43.82 1.87 28.54
C SER A 81 42.39 1.34 28.34
N GLN A 82 42.05 0.20 28.96
CA GLN A 82 40.75 -0.46 28.84
C GLN A 82 39.58 0.46 29.23
N GLY A 83 39.76 1.38 30.18
CA GLY A 83 38.69 2.30 30.61
C GLY A 83 38.21 3.23 29.50
N GLN A 84 39.09 3.61 28.57
CA GLN A 84 38.76 4.52 27.47
C GLN A 84 38.14 3.77 26.27
N GLU A 85 38.56 2.52 26.04
CA GLU A 85 37.96 1.61 25.06
C GLU A 85 36.57 1.14 25.49
N GLN A 86 36.39 0.66 26.74
CA GLN A 86 35.09 0.23 27.26
C GLN A 86 34.06 1.38 27.29
N SER A 87 34.46 2.59 27.69
CA SER A 87 33.55 3.76 27.67
C SER A 87 33.10 4.12 26.25
N SER A 88 33.96 3.91 25.24
CA SER A 88 33.64 4.15 23.83
C SER A 88 32.74 3.05 23.26
N GLN A 89 33.03 1.79 23.57
CA GLN A 89 32.25 0.62 23.14
C GLN A 89 30.82 0.63 23.72
N GLU A 90 30.67 1.02 25.00
CA GLU A 90 29.36 1.13 25.66
C GLU A 90 28.49 2.21 25.00
N LYS A 91 29.07 3.36 24.64
CA LYS A 91 28.36 4.41 23.88
C LYS A 91 27.90 3.94 22.51
N VAL A 92 28.76 3.25 21.76
CA VAL A 92 28.40 2.68 20.44
C VAL A 92 27.26 1.66 20.59
N TYR A 93 27.28 0.82 21.62
CA TYR A 93 26.21 -0.14 21.90
C TYR A 93 24.89 0.53 22.28
N GLN A 94 24.93 1.63 23.04
CA GLN A 94 23.77 2.45 23.37
C GLN A 94 23.17 3.15 22.14
N GLU A 95 23.99 3.76 21.28
CA GLU A 95 23.52 4.36 20.02
C GLU A 95 22.93 3.31 19.07
N LEU A 96 23.56 2.14 18.95
CA LEU A 96 23.04 1.02 18.16
C LEU A 96 21.69 0.52 18.71
N THR A 97 21.52 0.49 20.02
CA THR A 97 20.27 0.10 20.68
C THR A 97 19.16 1.12 20.44
N GLN A 98 19.47 2.42 20.50
CA GLN A 98 18.51 3.49 20.16
C GLN A 98 18.13 3.46 18.67
N LEU A 99 19.11 3.30 17.79
CA LEU A 99 18.89 3.17 16.34
C LEU A 99 18.01 1.95 16.03
N LYS A 100 18.28 0.80 16.67
CA LYS A 100 17.47 -0.41 16.52
C LYS A 100 16.04 -0.19 17.00
N ALA A 101 15.83 0.43 18.17
CA ALA A 101 14.49 0.77 18.64
C ALA A 101 13.76 1.77 17.71
N GLY A 102 14.50 2.63 17.01
CA GLY A 102 13.97 3.49 15.94
C GLY A 102 13.56 2.70 14.68
N VAL A 103 14.41 1.79 14.21
CA VAL A 103 14.14 0.93 13.04
C VAL A 103 12.99 -0.05 13.31
N ASP A 104 12.93 -0.66 14.49
CA ASP A 104 11.85 -1.55 14.91
C ASP A 104 10.49 -0.83 14.92
N ARG A 105 10.47 0.49 15.20
CA ARG A 105 9.27 1.35 15.10
C ARG A 105 8.90 1.76 13.66
N LEU A 106 9.84 1.71 12.72
CA LEU A 106 9.59 2.00 11.31
C LEU A 106 9.04 0.79 10.54
N CYS A 107 9.27 -0.43 11.04
CA CYS A 107 8.69 -1.62 10.43
C CYS A 107 7.20 -1.74 10.75
N ARG A 108 6.35 -1.45 9.76
CA ARG A 108 4.90 -1.71 9.81
C ARG A 108 4.58 -2.94 8.94
N PRO A 109 3.89 -3.97 9.45
CA PRO A 109 3.57 -5.17 8.68
C PRO A 109 2.64 -4.95 7.46
N CYS A 110 1.99 -3.79 7.37
CA CYS A 110 1.17 -3.37 6.23
C CYS A 110 1.54 -1.93 5.82
N PRO A 111 1.41 -1.55 4.54
CA PRO A 111 1.51 -0.16 4.11
C PRO A 111 0.50 0.76 4.82
N TRP A 112 0.72 2.07 4.77
CA TRP A 112 -0.07 3.05 5.53
C TRP A 112 -1.57 3.01 5.20
N ASP A 113 -1.90 2.94 3.91
CA ASP A 113 -3.27 2.95 3.37
C ASP A 113 -3.92 1.55 3.30
N TRP A 114 -3.33 0.57 3.99
CA TRP A 114 -3.81 -0.82 4.00
C TRP A 114 -4.26 -1.23 5.40
N THR A 115 -5.48 -1.77 5.49
CA THR A 115 -6.06 -2.28 6.74
C THR A 115 -5.46 -3.63 7.10
N PRO A 116 -4.87 -3.81 8.30
CA PRO A 116 -4.37 -5.10 8.75
C PRO A 116 -5.49 -5.98 9.33
N PHE A 117 -5.65 -7.22 8.85
CA PHE A 117 -6.58 -8.20 9.42
C PHE A 117 -6.00 -9.62 9.27
N GLN A 118 -6.15 -10.50 10.27
CA GLN A 118 -5.69 -11.91 10.30
C GLN A 118 -4.50 -12.26 9.37
N GLY A 119 -3.28 -11.86 9.75
CA GLY A 119 -2.06 -12.17 8.97
C GLY A 119 -1.89 -11.46 7.62
N SER A 120 -2.90 -10.73 7.14
CA SER A 120 -2.94 -10.08 5.81
C SER A 120 -3.15 -8.57 5.89
N CYS A 121 -2.97 -7.90 4.76
CA CYS A 121 -3.19 -6.48 4.51
C CYS A 121 -4.22 -6.34 3.39
N TYR A 122 -5.18 -5.42 3.57
CA TYR A 122 -6.29 -5.20 2.66
C TYR A 122 -6.31 -3.75 2.17
N PHE A 123 -6.37 -3.55 0.86
CA PHE A 123 -6.60 -2.24 0.25
C PHE A 123 -8.00 -2.19 -0.31
N PHE A 124 -8.75 -1.15 0.07
CA PHE A 124 -10.11 -0.89 -0.41
C PHE A 124 -10.08 0.29 -1.36
N SER A 125 -10.41 0.06 -2.63
CA SER A 125 -10.42 1.11 -3.65
C SER A 125 -11.34 2.29 -3.29
N VAL A 126 -11.01 3.47 -3.83
CA VAL A 126 -11.81 4.70 -3.74
C VAL A 126 -12.41 5.14 -5.08
N VAL A 127 -12.17 4.36 -6.14
CA VAL A 127 -12.74 4.54 -7.49
C VAL A 127 -13.28 3.20 -7.99
N GLN A 128 -14.08 3.22 -9.05
CA GLN A 128 -14.69 2.02 -9.61
C GLN A 128 -14.02 1.59 -10.93
N LYS A 129 -13.92 0.28 -11.17
CA LYS A 129 -13.22 -0.33 -12.32
C LYS A 129 -13.89 -1.65 -12.74
N ALA A 130 -13.61 -2.12 -13.96
CA ALA A 130 -13.97 -3.49 -14.35
C ALA A 130 -13.19 -4.50 -13.52
N TRP A 131 -13.64 -5.75 -13.47
CA TRP A 131 -13.00 -6.79 -12.69
C TRP A 131 -11.53 -7.01 -13.13
N ASN A 132 -11.27 -7.10 -14.43
CA ASN A 132 -9.91 -7.32 -14.97
C ASN A 132 -8.98 -6.10 -14.74
N ASP A 133 -9.51 -4.88 -14.88
CA ASP A 133 -8.81 -3.65 -14.51
C ASP A 133 -8.41 -3.65 -13.01
N SER A 134 -9.29 -4.18 -12.17
CA SER A 134 -9.12 -4.26 -10.71
C SER A 134 -8.10 -5.33 -10.31
N ALA A 135 -8.14 -6.50 -10.95
CA ALA A 135 -7.13 -7.55 -10.82
C ALA A 135 -5.74 -7.01 -11.19
N THR A 136 -5.64 -6.33 -12.33
CA THR A 136 -4.41 -5.65 -12.80
C THR A 136 -3.93 -4.59 -11.79
N ALA A 137 -4.84 -3.82 -11.19
CA ALA A 137 -4.49 -2.82 -10.18
C ALA A 137 -3.90 -3.46 -8.91
N CYS A 138 -4.41 -4.61 -8.46
CA CYS A 138 -3.84 -5.35 -7.34
C CYS A 138 -2.46 -5.94 -7.67
N GLN A 139 -2.29 -6.55 -8.84
CA GLN A 139 -1.03 -7.14 -9.28
C GLN A 139 0.10 -6.09 -9.32
N LYS A 140 -0.18 -4.88 -9.81
CA LYS A 140 0.77 -3.76 -9.85
C LYS A 140 1.33 -3.32 -8.49
N VAL A 141 0.68 -3.69 -7.38
CA VAL A 141 1.12 -3.35 -6.01
C VAL A 141 1.55 -4.58 -5.19
N GLY A 142 1.89 -5.68 -5.87
CA GLY A 142 2.34 -6.93 -5.26
C GLY A 142 1.23 -7.61 -4.45
N ALA A 143 0.01 -7.57 -4.96
CA ALA A 143 -1.18 -8.13 -4.33
C ALA A 143 -2.07 -8.82 -5.37
N GLN A 144 -3.16 -9.42 -4.91
CA GLN A 144 -4.21 -10.02 -5.75
C GLN A 144 -5.58 -9.50 -5.31
N LEU A 145 -6.62 -9.71 -6.12
CA LEU A 145 -7.99 -9.54 -5.63
C LEU A 145 -8.23 -10.49 -4.44
N VAL A 146 -9.09 -10.06 -3.52
CA VAL A 146 -9.27 -10.76 -2.25
C VAL A 146 -9.76 -12.20 -2.45
N VAL A 147 -9.02 -13.15 -1.85
CA VAL A 147 -9.40 -14.56 -1.74
C VAL A 147 -9.72 -14.84 -0.29
N ILE A 148 -10.95 -15.26 -0.03
CA ILE A 148 -11.54 -15.35 1.30
C ILE A 148 -11.28 -16.74 1.87
N LYS A 149 -10.64 -16.81 3.05
CA LYS A 149 -10.17 -18.09 3.64
C LYS A 149 -10.79 -18.42 4.99
N SER A 150 -11.64 -17.55 5.54
CA SER A 150 -12.38 -17.79 6.79
C SER A 150 -13.71 -17.06 6.85
N ASP A 151 -14.62 -17.50 7.73
CA ASP A 151 -15.90 -16.85 8.00
C ASP A 151 -15.69 -15.46 8.63
N GLU A 152 -14.64 -15.28 9.45
CA GLU A 152 -14.29 -13.99 10.05
C GLU A 152 -13.78 -12.99 8.99
N GLU A 153 -13.00 -13.47 8.02
CA GLU A 153 -12.55 -12.67 6.88
C GLU A 153 -13.75 -12.23 6.02
N GLN A 154 -14.66 -13.17 5.69
CA GLN A 154 -15.88 -12.86 4.96
C GLN A 154 -16.70 -11.77 5.65
N ASN A 155 -16.93 -11.88 6.96
CA ASN A 155 -17.70 -10.89 7.72
C ASN A 155 -17.02 -9.51 7.74
N PHE A 156 -15.69 -9.46 7.94
CA PHE A 156 -14.90 -8.22 7.89
C PHE A 156 -14.99 -7.52 6.52
N LEU A 157 -14.94 -8.29 5.43
CA LEU A 157 -15.03 -7.77 4.07
C LEU A 157 -16.45 -7.32 3.73
N GLN A 158 -17.48 -8.13 4.03
CA GLN A 158 -18.90 -7.79 3.79
C GLN A 158 -19.27 -6.45 4.45
N GLN A 159 -18.92 -6.26 5.73
CA GLN A 159 -19.18 -5.00 6.45
C GLN A 159 -18.44 -3.80 5.86
N SER A 160 -17.25 -4.02 5.28
CA SER A 160 -16.44 -2.98 4.66
C SER A 160 -16.99 -2.59 3.29
N SER A 161 -17.42 -3.57 2.49
CA SER A 161 -18.07 -3.39 1.18
C SER A 161 -19.46 -2.74 1.32
N LYS A 162 -20.29 -3.17 2.29
CA LYS A 162 -21.64 -2.61 2.52
C LYS A 162 -21.65 -1.09 2.78
N LYS A 163 -20.54 -0.53 3.29
CA LYS A 163 -20.35 0.93 3.50
C LYS A 163 -19.87 1.69 2.25
N ARG A 164 -19.35 1.00 1.24
CA ARG A 164 -18.77 1.56 0.02
C ARG A 164 -19.67 1.39 -1.21
N GLY A 165 -20.45 0.30 -1.24
CA GLY A 165 -21.22 -0.14 -2.40
C GLY A 165 -20.65 -1.42 -3.00
N ASN A 166 -21.15 -1.76 -4.18
CA ASN A 166 -20.76 -2.98 -4.89
C ASN A 166 -19.24 -3.07 -5.07
N THR A 167 -18.69 -4.23 -4.72
CA THR A 167 -17.23 -4.41 -4.58
C THR A 167 -16.77 -5.77 -5.09
N TRP A 168 -15.91 -5.79 -6.11
CA TRP A 168 -15.28 -6.98 -6.67
C TRP A 168 -14.41 -7.75 -5.66
N MET A 169 -14.50 -9.07 -5.74
CA MET A 169 -13.58 -10.01 -5.08
C MET A 169 -12.87 -10.91 -6.10
N GLY A 170 -11.92 -11.71 -5.65
CA GLY A 170 -11.13 -12.58 -6.51
C GLY A 170 -11.79 -13.91 -6.86
N LEU A 171 -13.12 -13.95 -7.06
CA LEU A 171 -13.91 -15.16 -7.33
C LEU A 171 -14.59 -15.01 -8.70
N ILE A 172 -14.35 -15.98 -9.59
CA ILE A 172 -14.79 -15.98 -11.00
C ILE A 172 -15.16 -17.39 -11.47
N ASP A 173 -15.96 -17.51 -12.52
CA ASP A 173 -16.21 -18.80 -13.20
C ASP A 173 -16.05 -18.75 -14.74
N MET A 174 -15.49 -17.66 -15.30
CA MET A 174 -15.18 -17.41 -16.73
C MET A 174 -14.64 -18.61 -17.55
N ASN A 175 -13.96 -19.57 -16.93
CA ASN A 175 -13.40 -20.75 -17.62
C ASN A 175 -14.42 -21.87 -17.83
N LYS A 176 -15.44 -21.94 -16.97
CA LYS A 176 -16.50 -22.93 -16.99
C LYS A 176 -17.65 -22.47 -16.09
N GLU A 177 -18.74 -22.12 -16.73
CA GLU A 177 -20.05 -21.82 -16.15
C GLU A 177 -20.38 -22.63 -14.88
N SER A 178 -20.90 -21.93 -13.87
CA SER A 178 -21.30 -22.48 -12.56
C SER A 178 -20.18 -23.20 -11.81
N THR A 179 -18.91 -23.01 -12.21
CA THR A 179 -17.73 -23.65 -11.59
C THR A 179 -16.76 -22.60 -11.04
N TRP A 180 -17.14 -21.99 -9.93
CA TRP A 180 -16.44 -20.88 -9.28
C TRP A 180 -15.05 -21.24 -8.73
N HIS A 181 -14.05 -20.44 -9.09
CA HIS A 181 -12.67 -20.52 -8.65
C HIS A 181 -12.16 -19.15 -8.16
N TRP A 182 -11.27 -19.20 -7.18
CA TRP A 182 -10.52 -18.04 -6.72
C TRP A 182 -9.34 -17.73 -7.64
N VAL A 183 -8.89 -16.47 -7.66
CA VAL A 183 -7.70 -16.01 -8.41
C VAL A 183 -6.37 -16.63 -7.97
N ASP A 184 -6.34 -17.37 -6.85
CA ASP A 184 -5.20 -18.22 -6.47
C ASP A 184 -5.30 -19.67 -6.97
N GLY A 185 -6.30 -19.96 -7.82
CA GLY A 185 -6.56 -21.27 -8.41
C GLY A 185 -7.35 -22.23 -7.53
N SER A 186 -7.66 -21.87 -6.28
CA SER A 186 -8.46 -22.73 -5.40
C SER A 186 -9.95 -22.73 -5.80
N PRO A 187 -10.65 -23.89 -5.77
CA PRO A 187 -12.08 -23.95 -6.07
C PRO A 187 -12.92 -23.39 -4.90
N LEU A 188 -14.12 -22.90 -5.20
CA LEU A 188 -15.08 -22.51 -4.15
C LEU A 188 -15.58 -23.74 -3.39
N THR A 189 -15.38 -23.79 -2.07
CA THR A 189 -15.84 -24.90 -1.23
C THR A 189 -17.29 -24.72 -0.78
N LEU A 190 -18.00 -25.84 -0.55
CA LEU A 190 -19.40 -25.86 -0.14
C LEU A 190 -19.70 -25.03 1.12
N SER A 191 -18.73 -24.88 2.04
CA SER A 191 -18.87 -24.09 3.26
C SER A 191 -19.08 -22.59 3.01
N PHE A 192 -18.65 -22.07 1.85
CA PHE A 192 -18.82 -20.67 1.47
C PHE A 192 -20.09 -20.41 0.62
N MET A 193 -20.76 -21.45 0.11
CA MET A 193 -21.98 -21.29 -0.69
C MET A 193 -23.11 -20.55 0.07
N LYS A 194 -23.08 -20.59 1.41
CA LYS A 194 -23.99 -19.85 2.30
C LYS A 194 -23.91 -18.31 2.18
N TYR A 195 -22.92 -17.77 1.48
CA TYR A 195 -22.70 -16.33 1.34
C TYR A 195 -23.27 -15.73 0.06
N TRP A 196 -23.68 -16.53 -0.92
CA TRP A 196 -24.47 -16.05 -2.04
C TRP A 196 -25.80 -15.46 -1.55
N ASN A 197 -26.24 -14.35 -2.14
CA ASN A 197 -27.57 -13.81 -1.89
C ASN A 197 -28.65 -14.81 -2.36
N LYS A 198 -29.87 -14.66 -1.85
CA LYS A 198 -30.98 -15.55 -2.22
C LYS A 198 -31.31 -15.39 -3.71
N GLY A 199 -31.01 -16.42 -4.49
CA GLY A 199 -31.20 -16.46 -5.94
C GLY A 199 -29.89 -16.48 -6.73
N GLU A 200 -28.76 -16.21 -6.07
CA GLU A 200 -27.44 -16.15 -6.70
C GLU A 200 -26.64 -17.45 -6.52
N PRO A 201 -25.68 -17.77 -7.40
CA PRO A 201 -25.43 -17.10 -8.68
C PRO A 201 -26.55 -17.36 -9.70
N ASN A 202 -26.96 -16.34 -10.46
CA ASN A 202 -28.11 -16.39 -11.36
C ASN A 202 -27.76 -16.39 -12.86
N ASN A 203 -26.54 -16.00 -13.20
CA ASN A 203 -26.01 -15.79 -14.54
C ASN A 203 -26.96 -15.02 -15.50
N LEU A 204 -27.38 -13.80 -15.14
CA LEU A 204 -28.23 -12.93 -15.96
C LEU A 204 -27.46 -12.28 -17.14
N GLY A 205 -27.01 -13.15 -18.03
CA GLY A 205 -26.37 -12.85 -19.30
C GLY A 205 -24.86 -12.71 -19.19
N GLU A 206 -24.18 -13.79 -18.82
CA GLU A 206 -22.71 -13.91 -18.77
C GLU A 206 -22.13 -13.05 -17.64
N GLU A 207 -22.49 -13.41 -16.40
CA GLU A 207 -22.16 -12.69 -15.16
C GLU A 207 -20.96 -13.30 -14.39
N ASP A 208 -19.87 -13.63 -15.10
CA ASP A 208 -18.76 -14.49 -14.64
C ASP A 208 -17.89 -14.01 -13.44
N CYS A 209 -18.22 -12.88 -12.80
CA CYS A 209 -17.40 -12.23 -11.77
C CYS A 209 -18.18 -11.93 -10.48
N ALA A 210 -17.69 -12.40 -9.32
CA ALA A 210 -18.39 -12.18 -8.06
C ALA A 210 -18.11 -10.81 -7.42
N GLU A 211 -19.17 -10.19 -6.93
CA GLU A 211 -19.16 -8.96 -6.13
C GLU A 211 -19.81 -9.16 -4.75
N PHE A 212 -19.37 -8.37 -3.78
CA PHE A 212 -20.14 -8.08 -2.57
C PHE A 212 -21.29 -7.14 -2.93
N LYS A 213 -22.54 -7.55 -2.69
CA LYS A 213 -23.75 -6.78 -2.98
C LYS A 213 -24.76 -6.96 -1.85
N GLY A 214 -25.13 -5.86 -1.19
CA GLY A 214 -26.01 -5.91 -0.02
C GLY A 214 -25.41 -6.71 1.14
N ASP A 215 -26.06 -7.81 1.52
CA ASP A 215 -25.71 -8.65 2.68
C ASP A 215 -24.96 -9.95 2.32
N GLY A 216 -24.79 -10.24 1.04
CA GLY A 216 -24.03 -11.40 0.55
C GLY A 216 -23.25 -11.12 -0.73
N TRP A 217 -23.03 -12.18 -1.50
CA TRP A 217 -22.38 -12.19 -2.80
C TRP A 217 -23.39 -12.24 -3.94
N ASN A 218 -23.01 -11.70 -5.09
CA ASN A 218 -23.78 -11.68 -6.33
C ASN A 218 -22.79 -11.86 -7.49
N ASP A 219 -23.16 -12.65 -8.48
CA ASP A 219 -22.42 -12.78 -9.74
C ASP A 219 -22.79 -11.62 -10.65
N SER A 220 -21.80 -10.97 -11.27
CA SER A 220 -22.07 -9.83 -12.14
C SER A 220 -21.13 -9.74 -13.34
N LYS A 221 -21.61 -9.16 -14.45
CA LYS A 221 -20.81 -8.93 -15.66
C LYS A 221 -19.48 -8.25 -15.34
N CYS A 222 -18.38 -8.91 -15.70
CA CYS A 222 -17.03 -8.48 -15.36
C CYS A 222 -16.66 -7.06 -15.82
N ASP A 223 -17.34 -6.53 -16.84
CA ASP A 223 -17.14 -5.16 -17.36
C ASP A 223 -17.77 -4.05 -16.49
N ASN A 224 -18.71 -4.40 -15.60
CA ASN A 224 -19.34 -3.47 -14.68
C ASN A 224 -18.31 -2.73 -13.83
N LYS A 225 -18.56 -1.45 -13.55
CA LYS A 225 -17.62 -0.62 -12.78
C LYS A 225 -18.00 -0.66 -11.30
N ASN A 226 -17.28 -1.48 -10.54
CA ASN A 226 -17.43 -1.61 -9.10
C ASN A 226 -16.15 -1.22 -8.36
N PHE A 227 -16.24 -0.99 -7.05
CA PHE A 227 -15.06 -0.94 -6.19
C PHE A 227 -14.37 -2.31 -6.17
N TRP A 228 -13.17 -2.42 -5.62
CA TRP A 228 -12.47 -3.70 -5.46
C TRP A 228 -11.62 -3.74 -4.19
N ILE A 229 -11.27 -4.96 -3.77
CA ILE A 229 -10.39 -5.19 -2.61
C ILE A 229 -9.17 -5.99 -3.03
N CYS A 230 -7.98 -5.45 -2.76
CA CYS A 230 -6.73 -6.19 -2.89
C CYS A 230 -6.30 -6.79 -1.55
N LYS A 231 -5.76 -8.01 -1.57
CA LYS A 231 -5.17 -8.71 -0.43
C LYS A 231 -3.71 -9.06 -0.70
N LYS A 232 -2.85 -8.90 0.30
CA LYS A 232 -1.51 -9.49 0.37
C LYS A 232 -1.15 -9.89 1.80
N THR A 233 -0.14 -10.75 1.96
CA THR A 233 0.37 -11.14 3.28
C THR A 233 1.03 -9.97 3.99
N LYS A 234 1.02 -9.99 5.33
CA LYS A 234 1.82 -9.05 6.13
C LYS A 234 3.31 -9.34 5.96
N THR A 235 4.11 -8.30 5.83
CA THR A 235 5.57 -8.43 5.88
C THR A 235 5.99 -8.77 7.31
N SER A 236 6.85 -9.78 7.48
CA SER A 236 7.48 -10.04 8.77
C SER A 236 8.47 -8.93 9.10
N CYS A 237 8.26 -8.26 10.24
CA CYS A 237 9.31 -7.44 10.80
C CYS A 237 10.42 -8.35 11.36
N PRO A 238 11.71 -8.01 11.20
CA PRO A 238 12.81 -8.82 11.70
C PRO A 238 12.81 -8.83 13.23
N SER A 239 12.13 -9.83 13.80
CA SER A 239 12.07 -10.07 15.24
C SER A 239 13.40 -10.65 15.74
N LYS A 240 13.61 -10.62 17.07
CA LYS A 240 14.90 -10.86 17.73
C LYS A 240 15.55 -12.25 17.54
N ALA A 241 14.97 -13.15 16.75
CA ALA A 241 15.38 -14.55 16.63
C ALA A 241 16.73 -14.81 15.91
N GLY A 242 17.35 -13.79 15.29
CA GLY A 242 18.62 -13.94 14.56
C GLY A 242 19.91 -13.75 15.37
N TRP A 243 19.82 -13.38 16.65
CA TRP A 243 21.00 -13.14 17.51
C TRP A 243 21.13 -14.30 18.51
N MET A 244 21.83 -15.37 18.12
CA MET A 244 22.31 -16.36 19.08
C MET A 244 23.37 -15.71 19.98
N PRO A 245 23.22 -15.71 21.32
CA PRO A 245 24.30 -15.32 22.20
C PRO A 245 25.43 -16.35 22.10
N LEU A 246 26.66 -15.91 21.83
CA LEU A 246 27.87 -16.73 22.00
C LEU A 246 28.22 -16.85 23.49
N THR A 247 27.40 -17.57 24.23
CA THR A 247 27.65 -17.89 25.65
C THR A 247 27.55 -19.39 25.86
N ASN A 248 28.59 -19.94 26.51
CA ASN A 248 28.75 -21.33 26.93
C ASN A 248 29.11 -22.32 25.81
N MET A 249 30.38 -22.28 25.41
CA MET A 249 31.08 -23.47 24.94
C MET A 249 31.53 -24.24 26.20
N ASP A 250 30.73 -25.22 26.62
CA ASP A 250 30.95 -25.95 27.88
C ASP A 250 32.29 -26.70 27.86
N THR A 251 33.17 -26.38 28.81
CA THR A 251 34.41 -27.13 29.08
C THR A 251 34.09 -28.43 29.82
N GLY A 252 33.57 -29.42 29.09
CA GLY A 252 33.18 -30.73 29.62
C GLY A 252 33.88 -31.89 28.92
N GLY A 253 35.13 -32.19 29.27
CA GLY A 253 35.84 -33.36 28.72
C GLY A 253 37.23 -33.62 29.29
N TYR A 254 37.44 -34.83 29.78
CA TYR A 254 38.73 -35.49 30.04
C TYR A 254 39.57 -35.09 31.27
N SER A 255 39.03 -35.39 32.45
CA SER A 255 39.82 -35.78 33.62
C SER A 255 40.29 -37.25 33.52
N LYS A 256 41.30 -37.54 32.69
CA LYS A 256 42.07 -38.81 32.78
C LYS A 256 43.38 -38.77 32.00
N LEU A 257 44.51 -38.73 32.70
CA LEU A 257 45.77 -39.35 32.24
C LEU A 257 46.75 -39.47 33.41
N GLY A 258 47.11 -40.71 33.72
CA GLY A 258 48.32 -41.01 34.47
C GLY A 258 49.35 -41.59 33.52
N SER A 259 50.61 -41.19 33.71
CA SER A 259 51.84 -41.75 33.13
C SER A 259 52.16 -41.55 31.64
N ALA A 260 53.47 -41.50 31.38
CA ALA A 260 54.21 -41.66 30.11
C ALA A 260 54.30 -40.47 29.12
N ILE A 261 55.36 -39.67 29.37
CA ILE A 261 56.29 -39.03 28.43
C ILE A 261 56.16 -39.39 26.94
N GLU A 262 55.87 -38.41 26.09
CA GLU A 262 56.44 -38.28 24.73
C GLU A 262 56.27 -36.81 24.24
N GLU A 263 57.37 -36.08 24.05
CA GLU A 263 57.33 -34.68 23.56
C GLU A 263 57.68 -34.57 22.06
N VAL A 264 57.26 -33.44 21.45
CA VAL A 264 57.69 -32.86 20.15
C VAL A 264 56.72 -32.93 18.92
N PRO A 265 55.75 -33.86 18.75
CA PRO A 265 54.78 -33.75 17.64
C PRO A 265 53.67 -32.69 17.85
N GLN A 266 53.30 -32.42 19.10
CA GLN A 266 52.00 -31.83 19.42
C GLN A 266 51.96 -30.30 19.26
N ALA A 267 52.97 -29.58 19.76
CA ALA A 267 53.06 -28.11 19.66
C ALA A 267 53.11 -27.60 18.21
N SER A 268 53.62 -28.39 17.26
CA SER A 268 53.65 -28.05 15.83
C SER A 268 52.24 -28.05 15.21
N ASN A 269 51.41 -29.03 15.60
CA ASN A 269 50.03 -29.13 15.13
C ASN A 269 49.12 -28.07 15.80
N GLU A 270 49.31 -27.79 17.09
CA GLU A 270 48.61 -26.71 17.79
C GLU A 270 48.94 -25.33 17.20
N ARG A 271 50.22 -25.07 16.85
CA ARG A 271 50.61 -23.83 16.15
C ARG A 271 49.97 -23.70 14.78
N ARG A 272 49.85 -24.79 14.03
CA ARG A 272 49.15 -24.82 12.72
C ARG A 272 47.64 -24.57 12.88
N ALA A 273 47.02 -25.13 13.92
CA ALA A 273 45.62 -24.88 14.23
C ALA A 273 45.36 -23.42 14.64
N LEU A 274 46.23 -22.83 15.48
CA LEU A 274 46.15 -21.42 15.86
C LEU A 274 46.30 -20.46 14.67
N LEU A 275 47.23 -20.72 13.76
CA LEU A 275 47.39 -19.93 12.53
C LEU A 275 46.16 -20.03 11.63
N SER A 276 45.64 -21.25 11.41
CA SER A 276 44.40 -21.48 10.67
C SER A 276 43.21 -20.73 11.29
N HIS A 277 43.07 -20.76 12.62
CA HIS A 277 42.01 -20.04 13.32
C HIS A 277 42.18 -18.51 13.21
N GLN A 278 43.42 -18.01 13.25
CA GLN A 278 43.72 -16.59 13.06
C GLN A 278 43.36 -16.11 11.64
N ASP A 279 43.61 -16.92 10.62
CA ASP A 279 43.24 -16.59 9.24
C ASP A 279 41.72 -16.70 9.00
N LEU A 280 41.04 -17.64 9.66
CA LEU A 280 39.57 -17.71 9.67
C LEU A 280 38.95 -16.45 10.29
N LEU A 281 39.50 -15.96 11.41
CA LEU A 281 39.08 -14.73 12.08
C LEU A 281 39.32 -13.49 11.21
N LYS A 282 40.46 -13.38 10.52
CA LYS A 282 40.72 -12.30 9.55
C LYS A 282 39.72 -12.32 8.39
N THR A 283 39.39 -13.51 7.90
CA THR A 283 38.46 -13.69 6.78
C THR A 283 37.05 -13.26 7.17
N ASN A 284 36.54 -13.75 8.30
CA ASN A 284 35.25 -13.35 8.86
C ASN A 284 35.19 -11.84 9.15
N ALA A 285 36.26 -11.25 9.69
CA ALA A 285 36.34 -9.80 9.89
C ALA A 285 36.31 -9.01 8.57
N SER A 286 36.92 -9.54 7.50
CA SER A 286 36.85 -8.95 6.15
C SER A 286 35.43 -8.98 5.58
N GLU A 287 34.75 -10.13 5.68
CA GLU A 287 33.37 -10.33 5.24
C GLU A 287 32.39 -9.41 6.01
N GLN A 288 32.55 -9.30 7.33
CA GLN A 288 31.75 -8.40 8.16
C GLN A 288 31.96 -6.92 7.79
N ASN A 289 33.21 -6.52 7.50
CA ASN A 289 33.49 -5.16 7.04
C ASN A 289 32.87 -4.88 5.65
N MET A 290 32.85 -5.87 4.76
CA MET A 290 32.19 -5.77 3.46
C MET A 290 30.66 -5.68 3.60
N MET A 291 30.03 -6.49 4.45
CA MET A 291 28.59 -6.37 4.72
C MET A 291 28.24 -5.02 5.38
N LEU A 292 29.09 -4.53 6.30
CA LEU A 292 28.90 -3.23 6.94
C LEU A 292 29.05 -2.06 5.96
N SER A 293 29.89 -2.17 4.93
CA SER A 293 30.01 -1.14 3.89
C SER A 293 28.79 -1.12 2.98
N ALA A 294 28.29 -2.28 2.55
CA ALA A 294 27.03 -2.39 1.78
C ALA A 294 25.84 -1.78 2.56
N LEU A 295 25.68 -2.16 3.84
CA LEU A 295 24.61 -1.62 4.69
C LEU A 295 24.69 -0.09 4.86
N LYS A 296 25.90 0.50 4.88
CA LYS A 296 26.07 1.97 4.93
C LYS A 296 25.61 2.66 3.64
N GLU A 297 25.81 2.04 2.48
CA GLU A 297 25.29 2.55 1.21
C GLU A 297 23.76 2.44 1.14
N ASP A 298 23.18 1.31 1.56
CA ASP A 298 21.72 1.14 1.62
C ASP A 298 21.06 2.17 2.56
N VAL A 299 21.63 2.40 3.74
CA VAL A 299 21.17 3.43 4.69
C VAL A 299 21.28 4.85 4.09
N ARG A 300 22.31 5.12 3.27
CA ARG A 300 22.45 6.38 2.55
C ARG A 300 21.39 6.53 1.46
N GLY A 301 21.12 5.47 0.69
CA GLY A 301 20.05 5.40 -0.29
C GLY A 301 18.68 5.68 0.32
N CYS A 302 18.36 5.00 1.44
CA CYS A 302 17.15 5.24 2.22
C CYS A 302 17.03 6.70 2.72
N ARG A 303 18.12 7.29 3.24
CA ARG A 303 18.12 8.69 3.69
C ARG A 303 17.80 9.65 2.54
N ASN A 304 18.43 9.44 1.38
CA ASN A 304 18.20 10.26 0.19
C ASN A 304 16.75 10.11 -0.31
N CYS A 305 16.23 8.87 -0.38
CA CYS A 305 14.84 8.58 -0.72
C CYS A 305 13.85 9.30 0.22
N CYS A 306 14.04 9.18 1.54
CA CYS A 306 13.23 9.88 2.54
C CYS A 306 13.27 11.41 2.39
N SER A 307 14.43 11.99 2.02
CA SER A 307 14.52 13.44 1.75
C SER A 307 13.76 13.85 0.48
N GLY A 308 13.80 13.03 -0.58
CA GLY A 308 13.02 13.24 -1.80
C GLY A 308 11.52 13.17 -1.56
N ILE A 309 11.05 12.13 -0.85
CA ILE A 309 9.64 11.98 -0.45
C ILE A 309 9.19 13.16 0.42
N LYS A 310 10.04 13.62 1.35
CA LYS A 310 9.73 14.80 2.18
C LYS A 310 9.56 16.07 1.34
N ALA A 311 10.44 16.29 0.36
CA ALA A 311 10.35 17.44 -0.54
C ALA A 311 9.09 17.37 -1.42
N GLN A 312 8.79 16.19 -2.00
CA GLN A 312 7.55 15.96 -2.75
C GLN A 312 6.30 16.23 -1.90
N LEU A 313 6.25 15.69 -0.67
CA LEU A 313 5.14 15.91 0.25
C LEU A 313 4.95 17.40 0.61
N GLN A 314 6.05 18.16 0.75
CA GLN A 314 6.00 19.60 0.97
C GLN A 314 5.45 20.36 -0.24
N THR A 315 5.84 19.96 -1.46
CA THR A 315 5.30 20.53 -2.72
C THR A 315 3.81 20.24 -2.86
N THR A 316 3.38 18.97 -2.73
CA THR A 316 1.97 18.58 -2.81
C THR A 316 1.13 19.25 -1.71
N LEU A 317 1.69 19.47 -0.51
CA LEU A 317 1.00 20.21 0.55
C LEU A 317 0.83 21.71 0.22
N ALA A 318 1.74 22.31 -0.56
CA ALA A 318 1.59 23.68 -1.05
C ALA A 318 0.51 23.76 -2.15
N GLU A 319 0.55 22.84 -3.12
CA GLU A 319 -0.46 22.72 -4.19
C GLU A 319 -1.87 22.50 -3.61
N PHE A 320 -2.00 21.65 -2.59
CA PHE A 320 -3.28 21.40 -1.91
C PHE A 320 -3.81 22.64 -1.18
N LYS A 321 -2.93 23.47 -0.60
CA LYS A 321 -3.34 24.74 0.05
C LYS A 321 -3.84 25.76 -0.97
N ASP A 322 -3.15 25.91 -2.10
CA ASP A 322 -3.58 26.78 -3.21
C ASP A 322 -4.91 26.31 -3.81
N THR A 323 -5.05 25.01 -4.07
CA THR A 323 -6.30 24.39 -4.54
C THR A 323 -7.45 24.65 -3.57
N ARG A 324 -7.21 24.52 -2.25
CA ARG A 324 -8.21 24.83 -1.22
C ARG A 324 -8.61 26.30 -1.23
N ALA A 325 -7.67 27.23 -1.41
CA ALA A 325 -7.98 28.66 -1.48
C ALA A 325 -8.91 28.98 -2.66
N LYS A 326 -8.61 28.43 -3.85
CA LYS A 326 -9.45 28.57 -5.05
C LYS A 326 -10.84 27.96 -4.87
N LEU A 327 -10.96 26.84 -4.15
CA LEU A 327 -12.26 26.24 -3.84
C LEU A 327 -13.12 27.13 -2.93
N MET A 328 -12.51 27.76 -1.91
CA MET A 328 -13.22 28.71 -1.03
C MET A 328 -13.71 29.96 -1.80
N GLU A 329 -12.92 30.42 -2.79
CA GLU A 329 -13.30 31.53 -3.67
C GLU A 329 -14.50 31.14 -4.57
N GLN A 330 -14.47 29.94 -5.16
CA GLN A 330 -15.60 29.40 -5.93
C GLN A 330 -16.87 29.21 -5.09
N GLU A 331 -16.74 28.73 -3.85
CA GLU A 331 -17.86 28.58 -2.92
C GLU A 331 -18.50 29.94 -2.58
N SER A 332 -17.69 30.98 -2.37
CA SER A 332 -18.15 32.35 -2.16
C SER A 332 -18.89 32.92 -3.38
N ALA A 333 -18.32 32.73 -4.58
CA ALA A 333 -18.93 33.18 -5.84
C ALA A 333 -20.26 32.46 -6.14
N LEU A 334 -20.34 31.15 -5.84
CA LEU A 334 -21.57 30.37 -5.97
C LEU A 334 -22.66 30.87 -5.01
N LYS A 335 -22.30 31.22 -3.78
CA LYS A 335 -23.23 31.80 -2.80
C LYS A 335 -23.77 33.16 -3.27
N GLU A 336 -22.90 34.04 -3.77
CA GLU A 336 -23.31 35.32 -4.35
C GLU A 336 -24.23 35.14 -5.58
N LEU A 337 -23.99 34.13 -6.41
CA LEU A 337 -24.89 33.75 -7.51
C LEU A 337 -26.26 33.28 -6.98
N GLN A 338 -26.27 32.40 -5.97
CA GLN A 338 -27.50 31.88 -5.35
C GLN A 338 -28.34 33.01 -4.72
N ASP A 339 -27.71 33.96 -4.04
CA ASP A 339 -28.39 35.13 -3.48
C ASP A 339 -28.98 36.02 -4.59
N ARG A 340 -28.23 36.28 -5.67
CA ARG A 340 -28.73 37.03 -6.85
C ARG A 340 -29.93 36.34 -7.51
N VAL A 341 -29.88 35.02 -7.73
CA VAL A 341 -30.99 34.24 -8.30
C VAL A 341 -32.21 34.28 -7.38
N THR A 342 -32.01 34.13 -6.07
CA THR A 342 -33.10 34.17 -5.08
C THR A 342 -33.79 35.54 -5.05
N GLN A 343 -33.02 36.63 -5.07
CA GLN A 343 -33.55 37.99 -5.16
C GLN A 343 -34.27 38.25 -6.49
N GLY A 344 -33.75 37.75 -7.61
CA GLY A 344 -34.36 37.84 -8.93
C GLY A 344 -35.72 37.12 -9.00
N LEU A 345 -35.80 35.89 -8.48
CA LEU A 345 -37.05 35.12 -8.38
C LEU A 345 -38.06 35.81 -7.46
N ALA A 346 -37.62 36.33 -6.31
CA ALA A 346 -38.47 37.07 -5.40
C ALA A 346 -39.02 38.37 -6.01
N LYS A 347 -38.23 39.05 -6.87
CA LYS A 347 -38.70 40.21 -7.64
C LYS A 347 -39.72 39.79 -8.70
N ALA A 348 -39.39 38.83 -9.55
CA ALA A 348 -40.30 38.35 -10.60
C ALA A 348 -41.63 37.82 -10.03
N GLY A 349 -41.61 37.23 -8.83
CA GLY A 349 -42.80 36.83 -8.09
C GLY A 349 -43.70 38.00 -7.68
N ARG A 350 -43.12 39.13 -7.25
CA ARG A 350 -43.86 40.38 -6.97
C ARG A 350 -44.38 41.01 -8.25
N ASP A 351 -43.53 41.18 -9.25
CA ASP A 351 -43.90 41.79 -10.54
C ASP A 351 -45.10 41.04 -11.18
N ARG A 352 -45.12 39.69 -11.11
CA ARG A 352 -46.26 38.86 -11.56
C ARG A 352 -47.52 39.09 -10.73
N GLU A 353 -47.38 39.25 -9.42
CA GLU A 353 -48.48 39.45 -8.48
C GLU A 353 -49.10 40.84 -8.63
N ASP A 354 -48.30 41.87 -8.88
CA ASP A 354 -48.75 43.22 -9.20
C ASP A 354 -49.55 43.23 -10.52
N ILE A 355 -49.03 42.60 -11.59
CA ILE A 355 -49.76 42.43 -12.87
C ILE A 355 -51.09 41.69 -12.66
N ARG A 356 -51.11 40.62 -11.84
CA ARG A 356 -52.33 39.87 -11.50
C ARG A 356 -53.37 40.77 -10.84
N ASN A 357 -52.93 41.63 -9.90
CA ASN A 357 -53.80 42.54 -9.17
C ASN A 357 -54.29 43.71 -10.05
N GLU A 358 -53.49 44.22 -10.98
CA GLU A 358 -53.92 45.21 -11.97
C GLU A 358 -54.96 44.63 -12.94
N LEU A 359 -54.74 43.41 -13.45
CA LEU A 359 -55.70 42.73 -14.32
C LEU A 359 -57.04 42.48 -13.63
N LEU A 360 -57.02 42.10 -12.33
CA LEU A 360 -58.23 41.96 -11.52
C LEU A 360 -58.99 43.28 -11.32
N ARG A 361 -58.28 44.40 -11.10
CA ARG A 361 -58.90 45.73 -11.02
C ARG A 361 -59.53 46.13 -12.36
N ALA A 362 -58.85 45.88 -13.47
CA ALA A 362 -59.36 46.14 -14.81
C ALA A 362 -60.62 45.29 -15.11
N LEU A 363 -60.60 44.00 -14.75
CA LEU A 363 -61.74 43.10 -14.92
C LEU A 363 -62.95 43.54 -14.08
N GLU A 364 -62.76 43.93 -12.83
CA GLU A 364 -63.87 44.41 -11.98
C GLU A 364 -64.37 45.78 -12.45
N ALA A 365 -63.52 46.64 -13.01
CA ALA A 365 -63.95 47.90 -13.65
C ALA A 365 -64.81 47.64 -14.91
N VAL A 366 -64.40 46.71 -15.78
CA VAL A 366 -65.22 46.27 -16.94
C VAL A 366 -66.55 45.68 -16.46
N LYS A 367 -66.53 44.83 -15.43
CA LYS A 367 -67.74 44.26 -14.83
C LYS A 367 -68.65 45.32 -14.19
N GLN A 368 -68.10 46.42 -13.69
CA GLN A 368 -68.87 47.57 -13.18
C GLN A 368 -69.49 48.40 -14.30
N GLN A 369 -68.78 48.62 -15.42
CA GLN A 369 -69.37 49.22 -16.63
C GLN A 369 -70.45 48.31 -17.23
N ASN A 370 -70.24 46.99 -17.22
CA ASN A 370 -71.17 46.00 -17.76
C ASN A 370 -72.29 45.59 -16.77
N ARG A 371 -72.62 46.44 -15.78
CA ARG A 371 -73.77 46.23 -14.88
C ARG A 371 -75.12 46.50 -15.53
N SER A 372 -75.13 47.13 -16.71
CA SER A 372 -76.29 47.06 -17.59
C SER A 372 -76.23 45.73 -18.34
N CYS A 373 -76.85 44.69 -17.78
CA CYS A 373 -77.29 43.55 -18.59
C CYS A 373 -78.46 44.00 -19.46
N GLU A 374 -78.18 44.84 -20.47
CA GLU A 374 -79.07 44.99 -21.61
C GLU A 374 -79.27 43.60 -22.22
N GLN A 375 -80.51 43.25 -22.51
CA GLN A 375 -80.82 41.98 -23.17
C GLN A 375 -80.03 41.92 -24.47
N CYS A 376 -79.37 40.78 -24.73
CA CYS A 376 -78.67 40.54 -25.99
C CYS A 376 -79.59 40.94 -27.15
N PRO A 377 -79.09 41.71 -28.16
CA PRO A 377 -79.91 42.15 -29.27
C PRO A 377 -80.71 40.98 -29.85
N THR A 378 -82.02 41.14 -30.04
CA THR A 378 -82.89 40.04 -30.47
C THR A 378 -82.48 39.42 -31.81
N SER A 379 -81.69 40.13 -32.61
CA SER A 379 -81.01 39.63 -33.81
C SER A 379 -79.95 38.55 -33.57
N TRP A 380 -79.53 38.30 -32.33
CA TRP A 380 -78.59 37.24 -31.94
C TRP A 380 -79.29 36.00 -31.37
N LEU A 381 -80.60 36.05 -31.17
CA LEU A 381 -81.42 34.94 -30.67
C LEU A 381 -82.15 34.28 -31.84
N ASN A 382 -81.86 33.00 -32.09
CA ASN A 382 -82.45 32.27 -33.21
C ASN A 382 -83.55 31.29 -32.77
N TRP A 383 -84.41 31.71 -31.83
CA TRP A 383 -85.47 30.87 -31.29
C TRP A 383 -86.47 30.41 -32.34
N ASN A 384 -86.91 29.17 -32.22
CA ASN A 384 -88.03 28.63 -32.97
C ASN A 384 -89.34 29.33 -32.53
N SER A 385 -90.36 29.28 -33.38
CA SER A 385 -91.62 29.99 -33.15
C SER A 385 -92.39 29.44 -31.95
N GLY A 386 -92.37 30.17 -30.83
CA GLY A 386 -93.01 29.79 -29.57
C GLY A 386 -92.03 29.57 -28.41
N GLU A 387 -90.72 29.55 -28.71
CA GLU A 387 -89.66 29.24 -27.74
C GLU A 387 -88.94 30.50 -27.23
N PRO A 388 -88.32 30.47 -26.03
CA PRO A 388 -88.37 29.37 -25.07
C PRO A 388 -89.72 29.33 -24.31
N ASN A 389 -90.22 28.12 -24.02
CA ASN A 389 -91.54 27.91 -23.41
C ASN A 389 -91.53 27.27 -21.99
N ASP A 390 -90.38 26.75 -21.56
CA ASP A 390 -90.15 25.94 -20.35
C ASP A 390 -91.18 24.83 -20.16
N SER A 391 -91.23 23.87 -21.10
CA SER A 391 -92.29 22.87 -21.12
C SER A 391 -92.25 22.01 -19.86
N ARG A 392 -93.30 22.16 -19.05
CA ARG A 392 -93.50 21.48 -17.75
C ARG A 392 -92.50 21.87 -16.66
N GLY A 393 -91.75 22.97 -16.79
CA GLY A 393 -90.75 23.37 -15.79
C GLY A 393 -89.54 22.44 -15.76
N GLN A 394 -89.09 21.98 -16.93
CA GLN A 394 -88.05 20.95 -17.09
C GLN A 394 -87.09 21.24 -18.25
N GLU A 395 -87.16 22.41 -18.88
CA GLU A 395 -86.42 22.72 -20.11
C GLU A 395 -85.32 23.77 -19.86
N ASP A 396 -84.42 23.46 -18.93
CA ASP A 396 -83.31 24.35 -18.52
C ASP A 396 -82.14 24.46 -19.53
N CYS A 397 -82.14 23.68 -20.62
CA CYS A 397 -81.06 23.64 -21.61
C CYS A 397 -81.52 24.09 -23.00
N VAL A 398 -80.60 24.59 -23.82
CA VAL A 398 -80.90 25.02 -25.21
C VAL A 398 -80.36 23.99 -26.19
N MET A 399 -81.22 23.51 -27.09
CA MET A 399 -80.84 22.65 -28.23
C MET A 399 -81.03 23.39 -29.56
N MET A 400 -80.17 23.06 -30.54
CA MET A 400 -80.28 23.56 -31.91
C MET A 400 -80.94 22.50 -32.79
N LEU A 401 -82.07 22.85 -33.41
CA LEU A 401 -82.75 22.00 -34.38
C LEU A 401 -81.96 21.93 -35.70
N HIS A 402 -82.28 20.95 -36.54
CA HIS A 402 -81.69 20.81 -37.89
C HIS A 402 -81.96 22.00 -38.82
N SER A 403 -82.91 22.89 -38.46
CA SER A 403 -83.19 24.16 -39.14
C SER A 403 -82.24 25.30 -38.73
N GLY A 404 -81.39 25.08 -37.73
CA GLY A 404 -80.57 26.10 -37.07
C GLY A 404 -81.33 26.91 -36.00
N LEU A 405 -82.65 26.77 -35.92
CA LEU A 405 -83.47 27.40 -34.87
C LEU A 405 -83.26 26.71 -33.52
N TRP A 406 -83.49 27.45 -32.43
CA TRP A 406 -83.26 27.00 -31.08
C TRP A 406 -84.56 26.66 -30.36
N ASN A 407 -84.52 25.61 -29.56
CA ASN A 407 -85.55 25.19 -28.63
C ASN A 407 -84.93 25.12 -27.23
N ASP A 408 -85.68 25.46 -26.20
CA ASP A 408 -85.39 24.93 -24.87
C ASP A 408 -85.80 23.45 -24.79
N ALA A 409 -85.08 22.69 -23.96
CA ALA A 409 -85.18 21.23 -23.87
C ALA A 409 -84.63 20.71 -22.54
N PRO A 410 -85.02 19.49 -22.10
CA PRO A 410 -84.49 18.91 -20.88
C PRO A 410 -83.01 18.56 -21.01
N CYS A 411 -82.19 19.04 -20.06
CA CYS A 411 -80.75 18.80 -19.99
C CYS A 411 -80.32 17.31 -19.89
N THR A 412 -81.28 16.40 -19.70
CA THR A 412 -81.05 14.98 -19.37
C THR A 412 -81.18 14.02 -20.56
N ASN A 413 -81.46 14.52 -21.77
CA ASN A 413 -81.64 13.65 -22.94
C ASN A 413 -80.30 13.18 -23.54
N GLU A 414 -79.83 12.01 -23.09
CA GLU A 414 -78.58 11.37 -23.55
C GLU A 414 -78.54 11.01 -25.06
N ARG A 415 -79.65 11.15 -25.80
CA ARG A 415 -79.72 10.84 -27.23
C ARG A 415 -79.37 12.02 -28.14
N ASP A 416 -79.28 13.23 -27.59
CA ASP A 416 -79.04 14.43 -28.39
C ASP A 416 -77.55 14.63 -28.67
N GLY A 417 -77.24 15.02 -29.90
CA GLY A 417 -75.87 15.36 -30.31
C GLY A 417 -75.45 16.73 -29.77
N TRP A 418 -74.17 16.87 -29.43
CA TRP A 418 -73.58 18.11 -28.92
C TRP A 418 -72.54 18.71 -29.86
N ILE A 419 -72.38 20.03 -29.78
CA ILE A 419 -71.38 20.80 -30.56
C ILE A 419 -70.39 21.41 -29.57
N CYS A 420 -69.09 21.20 -29.77
CA CYS A 420 -68.04 21.83 -28.96
C CYS A 420 -67.21 22.83 -29.78
N GLU A 421 -67.03 24.03 -29.24
CA GLU A 421 -66.08 25.02 -29.75
C GLU A 421 -64.75 24.92 -29.00
N LYS A 422 -63.63 24.75 -29.71
CA LYS A 422 -62.28 24.90 -29.14
C LYS A 422 -61.70 26.26 -29.53
N ARG A 423 -61.72 27.21 -28.60
CA ARG A 423 -61.09 28.52 -28.80
C ARG A 423 -59.57 28.41 -28.70
N SER A 424 -58.88 28.88 -29.73
CA SER A 424 -57.43 29.08 -29.70
C SER A 424 -57.12 30.36 -28.94
N ILE A 425 -56.56 30.24 -27.74
CA ILE A 425 -55.95 31.37 -27.03
C ILE A 425 -54.57 31.58 -27.66
N CYS A 426 -54.34 32.78 -28.19
CA CYS A 426 -53.03 33.21 -28.72
C CYS A 426 -52.07 33.60 -27.58
#